data_AF-A0A3D1E2G6-F1
#
_entry.id   AF-A0A3D1E2G6-F1
#
_cell.length_a   1.000
_cell.length_b   1.000
_cell.length_c   1.000
_cell.angle_alpha   90.00
_cell.angle_beta   90.00
_cell.angle_gamma   90.00
#
_symmetry.space_group_name_H-M   'P 1'
#
loop_
_entity.id
_entity.type
_entity.pdbx_description
1 polymer ?
#
loop_
_entity_poly.entity_id
_entity_poly.type
_entity_poly.pdbx_seq_one_letter_code
_entity_poly.pdbx_strand_id
1 'polypeptide(L)'
;MSARIRRTITHQQTTYEEGGKPLDAPTLLVAAIAIIHNPWHGRGFVEDLKPEIRGHGEHLGKLLTGMILDVTGDALEGYGKASLVGIGGEVEHAQAMTHTLWFGNQFRNAVNAKTYLAFANMRGGPGCPLVIPLM
;
A
#
# COMPACT_ATOMS: atom_id res chain seq x y z
N MET A 1 -10.10 -3.78 -16.12
CA MET A 1 -10.28 -5.10 -15.47
C MET A 1 -9.76 -5.00 -14.05
N SER A 2 -10.28 -5.78 -13.10
CA SER A 2 -9.75 -5.80 -11.73
C SER A 2 -8.34 -6.39 -11.68
N ALA A 3 -7.58 -6.05 -10.65
CA ALA A 3 -6.20 -6.52 -10.51
C ALA A 3 -6.14 -8.03 -10.32
N ARG A 4 -5.23 -8.70 -11.02
CA ARG A 4 -4.97 -10.12 -10.80
C ARG A 4 -4.02 -10.28 -9.60
N ILE A 5 -4.61 -10.58 -8.45
CA ILE A 5 -3.90 -10.74 -7.19
C ILE A 5 -3.37 -12.18 -7.09
N ARG A 6 -2.06 -12.32 -6.84
CA ARG A 6 -1.41 -13.61 -6.58
C ARG A 6 -1.53 -14.02 -5.12
N ARG A 7 -1.33 -13.08 -4.21
CA ARG A 7 -1.52 -13.27 -2.76
C ARG A 7 -1.66 -11.94 -2.03
N THR A 8 -2.28 -11.98 -0.86
CA THR A 8 -2.29 -10.90 0.13
C THR A 8 -1.48 -11.32 1.35
N ILE A 9 -1.00 -10.33 2.12
CA ILE A 9 -0.26 -10.52 3.36
C ILE A 9 -0.68 -9.42 4.33
N THR A 10 -0.91 -9.78 5.58
CA THR A 10 -1.08 -8.83 6.68
C THR A 10 0.05 -9.05 7.68
N HIS A 11 0.81 -8.00 7.96
CA HIS A 11 1.80 -7.97 9.03
C HIS A 11 1.24 -7.16 10.20
N GLN A 12 1.42 -7.69 11.41
CA GLN A 12 1.10 -7.02 12.66
C GLN A 12 2.34 -7.06 13.53
N GLN A 13 2.78 -5.91 14.02
CA GLN A 13 3.88 -5.78 14.96
C GLN A 13 3.37 -5.02 16.18
N THR A 14 3.41 -5.68 17.33
CA THR A 14 3.14 -5.04 18.63
C THR A 14 4.45 -4.73 19.32
N THR A 15 4.67 -3.47 19.67
CA THR A 15 5.81 -3.02 20.47
C THR A 15 5.34 -2.83 21.90
N TYR A 16 5.98 -3.49 22.86
CA TYR A 16 5.67 -3.40 24.30
C TYR A 16 6.64 -2.51 25.08
N GLU A 17 7.85 -2.33 24.55
CA GLU A 17 8.94 -1.58 25.17
C GLU A 17 9.72 -0.85 24.07
N GLU A 18 10.12 0.39 24.32
CA GLU A 18 10.98 1.16 23.41
C GLU A 18 11.92 2.05 24.22
N GLY A 19 13.18 2.18 23.78
CA GLY A 19 14.18 2.98 24.51
C GLY A 19 14.47 2.49 25.94
N GLY A 20 14.25 1.20 26.21
CA GLY A 20 14.46 0.59 27.53
C GLY A 20 13.36 0.90 28.56
N LYS A 21 12.18 1.34 28.13
CA LYS A 21 11.03 1.62 29.01
C LYS A 21 9.75 0.97 28.48
N PRO A 22 8.98 0.28 29.34
CA PRO A 22 7.69 -0.29 28.92
C PRO A 22 6.74 0.84 28.50
N LEU A 23 5.94 0.58 27.46
CA LEU A 23 4.91 1.51 27.01
C LEU A 23 3.64 1.34 27.87
N ASP A 24 2.99 2.45 28.23
CA ASP A 24 1.72 2.42 28.97
C ASP A 24 0.63 1.67 28.19
N ALA A 25 0.63 1.83 26.86
CA ALA A 25 -0.16 1.06 25.92
C ALA A 25 0.75 0.58 24.78
N PRO A 26 0.81 -0.73 24.47
CA PRO A 26 1.59 -1.24 23.35
C PRO A 26 1.16 -0.62 22.03
N THR A 27 2.11 -0.20 21.20
CA THR A 27 1.80 0.31 19.85
C THR A 27 1.66 -0.84 18.87
N LEU A 28 0.71 -0.72 17.94
CA LEU A 28 0.45 -1.72 16.90
C LEU A 28 0.71 -1.11 15.53
N LEU A 29 1.65 -1.69 14.79
CA LEU A 29 1.84 -1.40 13.37
C LEU A 29 1.20 -2.50 12.53
N VAL A 30 0.34 -2.11 11.59
CA VAL A 30 -0.31 -3.01 10.65
C VAL A 30 0.07 -2.64 9.21
N ALA A 31 0.51 -3.62 8.44
CA ALA A 31 0.74 -3.47 7.00
C ALA A 31 -0.08 -4.49 6.21
N ALA A 32 -0.96 -4.01 5.33
CA ALA A 32 -1.67 -4.82 4.35
C ALA A 32 -0.97 -4.73 2.99
N ILE A 33 -0.67 -5.88 2.39
CA ILE A 33 0.10 -5.99 1.16
C ILE A 33 -0.64 -6.87 0.16
N ALA A 34 -0.77 -6.40 -1.08
CA ALA A 34 -1.26 -7.18 -2.20
C ALA A 34 -0.15 -7.34 -3.25
N ILE A 35 0.13 -8.57 -3.65
CA ILE A 35 1.07 -8.87 -4.72
C ILE A 35 0.27 -9.18 -5.98
N ILE A 36 0.43 -8.33 -6.99
CA ILE A 36 -0.36 -8.37 -8.22
C ILE A 36 0.53 -8.67 -9.43
N HIS A 37 -0.10 -9.15 -10.49
CA HIS A 37 0.53 -9.14 -11.81
C HIS A 37 0.70 -7.68 -12.28
N ASN A 38 1.90 -7.30 -12.74
CA ASN A 38 2.12 -5.96 -13.31
C ASN A 38 1.41 -5.87 -14.68
N PRO A 39 0.39 -5.01 -14.84
CA PRO A 39 -0.39 -4.93 -16.08
C PRO A 39 0.38 -4.34 -17.27
N TRP A 40 1.55 -3.75 -17.02
CA TRP A 40 2.42 -3.18 -18.06
C TRP A 40 3.62 -4.06 -18.41
N HIS A 41 3.83 -5.17 -17.70
CA HIS A 41 4.95 -6.05 -17.97
C HIS A 41 4.88 -6.64 -19.38
N GLY A 42 6.01 -6.61 -20.10
CA GLY A 42 6.12 -7.17 -21.46
C GLY A 42 5.48 -6.32 -22.57
N ARG A 43 4.94 -5.13 -22.26
CA ARG A 43 4.27 -4.25 -23.24
C ARG A 43 5.18 -3.20 -23.87
N GLY A 44 6.48 -3.21 -23.56
CA GLY A 44 7.40 -2.14 -23.95
C GLY A 44 7.11 -0.84 -23.19
N PHE A 45 7.39 0.30 -23.83
CA PHE A 45 7.07 1.62 -23.28
C PHE A 45 5.57 1.92 -23.44
N VAL A 46 4.89 2.25 -22.34
CA VAL A 46 3.46 2.58 -22.34
C VAL A 46 3.30 4.04 -21.98
N GLU A 47 2.90 4.87 -22.96
CA GLU A 47 2.72 6.31 -22.77
C GLU A 47 1.56 6.65 -21.83
N ASP A 48 0.43 5.94 -21.97
CA ASP A 48 -0.76 6.17 -21.15
C ASP A 48 -1.00 5.02 -20.16
N LEU A 49 -0.64 5.27 -18.90
CA LEU A 49 -0.89 4.34 -17.80
C LEU A 49 -2.33 4.40 -17.27
N LYS A 50 -3.12 5.44 -17.62
CA LYS A 50 -4.45 5.71 -17.05
C LYS A 50 -5.45 4.55 -17.17
N PRO A 51 -5.51 3.77 -18.26
CA PRO A 51 -6.48 2.69 -18.38
C PRO A 51 -6.35 1.65 -17.26
N GLU A 52 -5.11 1.22 -16.98
CA GLU A 52 -4.84 0.22 -15.94
C GLU A 52 -4.97 0.83 -14.54
N ILE A 53 -4.56 2.09 -14.35
CA ILE A 53 -4.77 2.83 -13.11
C ILE A 53 -6.25 2.81 -12.71
N ARG A 54 -7.14 3.17 -13.65
CA ARG A 54 -8.59 3.21 -13.40
C ARG A 54 -9.17 1.81 -13.21
N GLY A 55 -8.68 0.83 -13.95
CA GLY A 55 -9.12 -0.56 -13.84
C GLY A 55 -8.80 -1.21 -12.50
N HIS A 56 -7.68 -0.82 -11.87
CA HIS A 56 -7.13 -1.50 -10.70
C HIS A 56 -7.23 -0.70 -9.39
N GLY A 57 -7.09 0.61 -9.45
CA GLY A 57 -6.83 1.46 -8.27
C GLY A 57 -7.91 1.37 -7.19
N GLU A 58 -9.19 1.49 -7.57
CA GLU A 58 -10.30 1.42 -6.61
C GLU A 58 -10.40 0.05 -5.93
N HIS A 59 -10.28 -1.02 -6.71
CA HIS A 59 -10.35 -2.37 -6.18
C HIS A 59 -9.22 -2.65 -5.17
N LEU A 60 -7.98 -2.29 -5.52
CA LEU A 60 -6.83 -2.48 -4.64
C LEU A 60 -6.90 -1.58 -3.40
N GLY A 61 -7.31 -0.32 -3.57
CA GLY A 61 -7.49 0.61 -2.46
C GLY A 61 -8.51 0.10 -1.46
N LYS A 62 -9.68 -0.36 -1.91
CA LYS A 62 -10.73 -0.93 -1.04
C LYS A 62 -10.25 -2.19 -0.33
N LEU A 63 -9.62 -3.11 -1.06
CA LEU A 63 -9.13 -4.36 -0.49
C LEU A 63 -8.12 -4.12 0.64
N LEU A 64 -7.08 -3.31 0.37
CA LEU A 64 -6.02 -3.07 1.36
C LEU A 64 -6.53 -2.25 2.55
N THR A 65 -7.46 -1.32 2.32
CA THR A 65 -8.12 -0.57 3.40
C THR A 65 -8.92 -1.51 4.29
N GLY A 66 -9.75 -2.39 3.71
CA GLY A 66 -10.52 -3.37 4.47
C GLY A 66 -9.63 -4.26 5.33
N MET A 67 -8.54 -4.79 4.76
CA MET A 67 -7.59 -5.62 5.49
C MET A 67 -6.95 -4.90 6.70
N ILE A 68 -6.72 -3.58 6.61
CA ILE A 68 -6.22 -2.80 7.74
C ILE A 68 -7.31 -2.65 8.80
N LEU A 69 -8.51 -2.22 8.39
CA LEU A 69 -9.63 -1.97 9.30
C LEU A 69 -10.16 -3.23 9.98
N ASP A 70 -10.03 -4.40 9.35
CA ASP A 70 -10.35 -5.71 9.96
C ASP A 70 -9.47 -5.98 11.20
N VAL A 71 -8.28 -5.37 11.28
CA VAL A 71 -7.36 -5.49 12.42
C VAL A 71 -7.48 -4.30 13.36
N THR A 72 -7.53 -3.08 12.83
CA THR A 72 -7.38 -1.85 13.63
C THR A 72 -8.70 -1.25 14.09
N GLY A 73 -9.82 -1.60 13.43
CA GLY A 73 -11.07 -0.86 13.59
C GLY A 73 -10.85 0.64 13.33
N ASP A 74 -11.34 1.47 14.25
CA ASP A 74 -11.24 2.92 14.23
C ASP A 74 -10.02 3.50 14.99
N ALA A 75 -9.14 2.64 15.52
CA ALA A 75 -7.99 3.04 16.34
C ALA A 75 -6.75 3.51 15.53
N LEU A 76 -6.93 3.95 14.29
CA LEU A 76 -5.82 4.38 13.42
C LEU A 76 -5.36 5.80 13.75
N GLU A 77 -4.11 5.92 14.20
CA GLU A 77 -3.49 7.23 14.51
C GLU A 77 -2.55 7.73 13.41
N GLY A 78 -1.91 6.82 12.66
CA GLY A 78 -0.98 7.17 11.60
C GLY A 78 -1.07 6.24 10.41
N TYR A 79 -0.79 6.76 9.21
CA TYR A 79 -0.95 6.00 7.98
C TYR A 79 -0.03 6.43 6.85
N GLY A 80 0.22 5.48 5.95
CA GLY A 80 0.97 5.68 4.74
C GLY A 80 0.74 4.57 3.74
N LYS A 81 1.42 4.67 2.61
CA LYS A 81 1.32 3.72 1.51
C LYS A 81 2.69 3.51 0.89
N ALA A 82 2.91 2.35 0.32
CA ALA A 82 4.10 2.15 -0.48
C ALA A 82 3.82 1.20 -1.64
N SER A 83 4.66 1.26 -2.66
CA SER A 83 4.62 0.32 -3.77
C SER A 83 6.02 -0.11 -4.19
N LEU A 84 6.11 -1.36 -4.62
CA LEU A 84 7.32 -1.94 -5.15
C LEU A 84 7.02 -2.58 -6.49
N VAL A 85 7.72 -2.14 -7.53
CA VAL A 85 7.71 -2.81 -8.84
C VAL A 85 8.88 -3.80 -8.91
N GLY A 86 8.62 -4.98 -9.47
CA GLY A 86 9.66 -5.96 -9.74
C GLY A 86 10.67 -5.47 -10.79
N ILE A 87 11.83 -6.12 -10.87
CA ILE A 87 12.91 -5.77 -11.81
C ILE A 87 12.50 -5.73 -13.29
N GLY A 88 11.41 -6.40 -13.67
CA GLY A 88 10.85 -6.39 -15.03
C GLY A 88 9.85 -5.27 -15.32
N GLY A 89 9.79 -4.22 -14.48
CA GLY A 89 8.95 -3.05 -14.70
C GLY A 89 9.64 -1.76 -14.27
N GLU A 90 8.98 -0.63 -14.52
CA GLU A 90 9.51 0.71 -14.27
C GLU A 90 8.89 1.34 -13.02
N VAL A 91 9.60 2.28 -12.38
CA VAL A 91 9.15 2.89 -11.12
C VAL A 91 7.81 3.58 -11.27
N GLU A 92 7.51 4.08 -12.46
CA GLU A 92 6.23 4.64 -12.89
C GLU A 92 5.08 3.65 -12.71
N HIS A 93 5.30 2.34 -12.89
CA HIS A 93 4.28 1.33 -12.65
C HIS A 93 3.91 1.24 -11.16
N ALA A 94 4.91 1.39 -10.29
CA ALA A 94 4.71 1.42 -8.84
C ALA A 94 3.91 2.67 -8.46
N GLN A 95 4.38 3.84 -8.93
CA GLN A 95 3.70 5.12 -8.71
C GLN A 95 2.27 5.12 -9.25
N ALA A 96 2.03 4.55 -10.42
CA ALA A 96 0.72 4.49 -11.04
C ALA A 96 -0.29 3.69 -10.20
N MET A 97 0.16 2.70 -9.41
CA MET A 97 -0.74 1.90 -8.58
C MET A 97 -1.18 2.63 -7.31
N THR A 98 -0.28 3.37 -6.65
CA THR A 98 -0.56 3.93 -5.31
C THR A 98 -0.68 5.45 -5.30
N HIS A 99 -0.09 6.16 -6.26
CA HIS A 99 -0.07 7.62 -6.32
C HIS A 99 -1.25 8.19 -7.12
N THR A 100 -2.45 7.67 -6.86
CA THR A 100 -3.66 8.05 -7.60
C THR A 100 -4.85 8.22 -6.65
N LEU A 101 -5.81 9.05 -7.06
CA LEU A 101 -7.04 9.27 -6.29
C LEU A 101 -7.89 8.00 -6.21
N TRP A 102 -7.87 7.17 -7.26
CA TRP A 102 -8.62 5.91 -7.32
C TRP A 102 -8.23 4.95 -6.20
N PHE A 103 -6.93 4.88 -5.89
CA PHE A 103 -6.40 4.11 -4.77
C PHE A 103 -6.56 4.85 -3.44
N GLY A 104 -5.98 6.06 -3.34
CA GLY A 104 -5.84 6.76 -2.06
C GLY A 104 -7.16 7.25 -1.46
N ASN A 105 -8.19 7.53 -2.26
CA ASN A 105 -9.49 7.95 -1.73
C ASN A 105 -10.18 6.82 -0.96
N GLN A 106 -9.93 5.56 -1.31
CA GLN A 106 -10.59 4.45 -0.61
C GLN A 106 -10.19 4.45 0.86
N PHE A 107 -8.89 4.58 1.13
CA PHE A 107 -8.39 4.69 2.49
C PHE A 107 -8.87 5.98 3.15
N ARG A 108 -8.67 7.14 2.51
CA ARG A 108 -9.02 8.43 3.11
C ARG A 108 -10.49 8.55 3.49
N ASN A 109 -11.38 8.05 2.64
CA ASN A 109 -12.81 8.09 2.90
C ASN A 109 -13.19 7.14 4.04
N ALA A 110 -12.57 5.96 4.11
CA ALA A 110 -12.89 4.97 5.14
C ALA A 110 -12.51 5.43 6.55
N VAL A 111 -11.45 6.23 6.69
CA VAL A 111 -10.96 6.73 8.00
C VAL A 111 -11.24 8.23 8.21
N ASN A 112 -12.01 8.86 7.33
CA ASN A 112 -12.27 10.30 7.33
C ASN A 112 -10.98 11.16 7.42
N ALA A 113 -9.93 10.74 6.72
CA ALA A 113 -8.63 11.41 6.73
C ALA A 113 -8.69 12.79 6.07
N LYS A 114 -8.06 13.77 6.71
CA LYS A 114 -7.87 15.13 6.17
C LYS A 114 -6.50 15.35 5.55
N THR A 115 -5.53 14.48 5.84
CA THR A 115 -4.16 14.57 5.32
C THR A 115 -3.96 13.62 4.13
N TYR A 116 -2.80 13.74 3.47
CA TYR A 116 -2.36 12.80 2.46
C TYR A 116 -1.66 11.60 3.11
N LEU A 117 -1.67 10.44 2.45
CA LEU A 117 -0.87 9.29 2.87
C LEU A 117 0.58 9.54 2.50
N ALA A 118 1.49 9.50 3.48
CA ALA A 118 2.93 9.47 3.21
C ALA A 118 3.26 8.27 2.31
N PHE A 119 4.26 8.42 1.43
CA PHE A 119 4.53 7.37 0.46
C PHE A 119 6.00 7.14 0.11
N ALA A 120 6.29 5.89 -0.23
CA ALA A 120 7.54 5.46 -0.83
C ALA A 120 7.25 4.55 -2.03
N ASN A 121 7.97 4.74 -3.13
CA ASN A 121 7.83 3.91 -4.33
C ASN A 121 9.22 3.49 -4.78
N MET A 122 9.41 2.20 -5.07
CA MET A 122 10.72 1.68 -5.43
C MET A 122 10.66 0.56 -6.47
N ARG A 123 11.78 0.32 -7.13
CA ARG A 123 12.03 -0.85 -7.98
C ARG A 123 12.98 -1.78 -7.27
N GLY A 124 12.66 -3.07 -7.22
CA GLY A 124 13.45 -4.05 -6.48
C GLY A 124 13.25 -5.50 -6.93
N GLY A 125 14.20 -6.35 -6.57
CA GLY A 125 14.11 -7.79 -6.76
C GLY A 125 13.15 -8.49 -5.78
N PRO A 126 12.87 -9.78 -5.98
CA PRO A 126 12.15 -10.59 -4.99
C PRO A 126 12.82 -10.51 -3.62
N GLY A 127 12.03 -10.30 -2.57
CA GLY A 127 12.55 -10.18 -1.20
C GLY A 127 13.13 -8.80 -0.86
N CYS A 128 13.11 -7.84 -1.79
CA CYS A 128 13.51 -6.47 -1.49
C CYS A 128 12.64 -5.88 -0.36
N PRO A 129 13.24 -5.26 0.66
CA PRO A 129 12.50 -4.62 1.74
C PRO A 129 11.71 -3.43 1.19
N LEU A 130 10.51 -3.21 1.75
CA LEU A 130 9.66 -2.06 1.46
C LEU A 130 9.39 -1.33 2.76
N VAL A 131 9.88 -0.09 2.85
CA VAL A 131 9.62 0.77 4.01
C VAL A 131 8.36 1.59 3.71
N ILE A 132 7.40 1.54 4.64
CA ILE A 132 6.15 2.31 4.55
C ILE A 132 6.27 3.47 5.55
N PRO A 133 6.48 4.72 5.09
CA PRO A 133 6.49 5.86 5.99
C PRO A 133 5.08 6.09 6.53
N LEU A 134 4.95 6.48 7.80
CA LEU A 134 3.68 6.84 8.44
C LEU A 134 3.73 8.31 8.84
N MET A 135 2.58 8.98 8.74
CA MET A 135 2.32 10.32 9.29
C MET A 135 1.09 10.28 10.17
#